data_AF-A0A3C0PCQ0-F1
#
_entry.id   AF-A0A3C0PCQ0-F1
#
_cell.length_a   1.000
_cell.length_b   1.000
_cell.length_c   1.000
_cell.angle_alpha   90.00
_cell.angle_beta   90.00
_cell.angle_gamma   90.00
#
_symmetry.space_group_name_H-M   'P 1'
#
loop_
_entity.id
_entity.type
_entity.pdbx_description
1 polymer ?
#
loop_
_entity_poly.entity_id
_entity_poly.type
_entity_poly.pdbx_seq_one_letter_code
_entity_poly.pdbx_strand_id
1 'polypeptide(L)'
;MNSIKIKFAVYCLVLFCIVLVPTTSPVFYDKNCNDNITYFFYTNKIDYDIENANLISNGNATIVACDYKCNRAIKKMLPEVYGESIRITNYSSDTLKYILNKYTNSIVQTENMDKYNFIYCYDETLPKYVTLNNEKVNIQIAINNSEINIGYPLILNGY
;
A
#
# COMPACT_ATOMS: atom_id res chain seq x y z
N MET A 1 22.52 -45.67 3.35
CA MET A 1 23.03 -44.42 2.71
C MET A 1 21.98 -43.63 1.91
N ASN A 2 20.93 -44.24 1.35
CA ASN A 2 19.93 -43.52 0.53
C ASN A 2 18.95 -42.63 1.33
N SER A 3 18.63 -42.98 2.58
CA SER A 3 17.67 -42.22 3.41
C SER A 3 18.17 -40.81 3.79
N ILE A 4 19.47 -40.63 4.01
CA ILE A 4 20.07 -39.34 4.40
C ILE A 4 20.01 -38.34 3.24
N LYS A 5 20.26 -38.80 2.00
CA LYS A 5 20.19 -37.96 0.80
C LYS A 5 18.77 -37.45 0.52
N ILE A 6 17.76 -38.30 0.75
CA ILE A 6 16.35 -37.94 0.58
C ILE A 6 15.91 -36.91 1.63
N LYS A 7 16.30 -37.10 2.91
CA LYS A 7 15.99 -36.12 3.97
C LYS A 7 16.64 -34.76 3.73
N PHE A 8 17.88 -34.74 3.23
CA PHE A 8 18.57 -33.50 2.87
C PHE A 8 17.90 -32.78 1.69
N ALA A 9 17.50 -33.52 0.64
CA ALA A 9 16.79 -32.95 -0.50
C ALA A 9 15.44 -32.33 -0.12
N VAL A 10 14.67 -32.99 0.76
CA VAL A 10 13.40 -32.45 1.27
C VAL A 10 13.62 -31.19 2.12
N TYR A 11 14.65 -31.16 2.96
CA TYR A 11 14.99 -30.00 3.77
C TYR A 11 15.38 -28.78 2.91
N CYS A 12 16.19 -29.00 1.87
CA CYS A 12 16.54 -27.97 0.89
C CYS A 12 15.32 -27.47 0.10
N LEU A 13 14.40 -28.35 -0.29
CA LEU A 13 13.17 -27.98 -1.00
C LEU A 13 12.26 -27.10 -0.13
N VAL A 14 12.06 -27.47 1.14
CA VAL A 14 11.26 -26.68 2.10
C VAL A 14 11.89 -25.31 2.35
N LEU A 15 13.21 -25.23 2.53
CA LEU A 15 13.93 -23.97 2.66
C LEU A 15 13.82 -23.10 1.39
N PHE A 16 13.92 -23.70 0.20
CA PHE A 16 13.79 -22.97 -1.07
C PHE A 16 12.36 -22.46 -1.29
N CYS A 17 11.34 -23.21 -0.88
CA CYS A 17 9.94 -22.79 -0.95
C CYS A 17 9.60 -21.66 0.04
N ILE A 18 10.23 -21.61 1.23
CA ILE A 18 10.00 -20.53 2.21
C ILE A 18 10.64 -19.20 1.76
N VAL A 19 11.74 -19.26 1.00
CA VAL A 19 12.49 -18.06 0.55
C VAL A 19 11.83 -17.35 -0.64
N LEU A 20 10.84 -17.96 -1.30
CA LEU A 20 10.25 -17.44 -2.54
C LEU A 20 8.88 -16.77 -2.37
N VAL A 21 8.44 -16.42 -1.15
CA VAL A 21 7.22 -15.61 -1.01
C VAL A 21 7.54 -14.21 -1.55
N PRO A 22 6.97 -13.80 -2.70
CA PRO A 22 7.24 -12.49 -3.25
C PRO A 22 6.63 -11.47 -2.30
N THR A 23 7.44 -10.53 -1.79
CA THR A 23 6.91 -9.35 -1.11
C THR A 23 6.34 -8.41 -2.17
N THR A 24 5.12 -8.71 -2.62
CA THR A 24 4.36 -7.86 -3.52
C THR A 24 4.15 -6.50 -2.85
N SER A 25 4.54 -5.44 -3.54
CA SER A 25 4.18 -4.08 -3.15
C SER A 25 2.84 -3.72 -3.78
N PRO A 26 1.99 -2.93 -3.09
CA PRO A 26 0.77 -2.43 -3.69
C PRO A 26 1.13 -1.59 -4.91
N VAL A 27 0.44 -1.83 -6.02
CA VAL A 27 0.48 -0.95 -7.19
C VAL A 27 -0.86 -0.22 -7.20
N PHE A 28 -0.92 0.98 -6.63
CA PHE A 28 -2.18 1.71 -6.52
C PHE A 28 -2.70 2.19 -7.87
N TYR A 29 -1.80 2.64 -8.74
CA TYR A 29 -2.16 3.38 -9.96
C TYR A 29 -1.13 3.16 -11.07
N ASP A 30 -1.57 3.11 -12.33
CA ASP A 30 -0.70 2.98 -13.50
C ASP A 30 -0.62 4.29 -14.30
N LYS A 31 0.53 4.50 -14.93
CA LYS A 31 1.27 5.74 -15.19
C LYS A 31 0.67 6.76 -16.17
N ASN A 32 -0.58 6.59 -16.61
CA ASN A 32 -1.09 7.30 -17.79
C ASN A 32 -1.93 8.56 -17.50
N CYS A 33 -1.95 9.07 -16.27
CA CYS A 33 -2.80 10.21 -15.94
C CYS A 33 -1.98 11.39 -15.46
N ASN A 34 -2.29 12.57 -16.00
CA ASN A 34 -1.70 13.87 -15.64
C ASN A 34 -2.18 14.37 -14.26
N ASP A 35 -2.60 13.47 -13.39
CA ASP A 35 -3.16 13.82 -12.10
C ASP A 35 -2.04 14.17 -11.11
N ASN A 36 -2.33 15.10 -10.20
CA ASN A 36 -1.44 15.44 -9.11
C ASN A 36 -1.51 14.34 -8.04
N ILE A 37 -0.55 13.42 -8.09
CA ILE A 37 -0.46 12.26 -7.18
C ILE A 37 0.66 12.49 -6.17
N THR A 38 0.28 12.59 -4.90
CA THR A 38 1.24 12.52 -3.78
C THR A 38 1.28 11.10 -3.23
N TYR A 39 2.49 10.55 -3.11
CA TYR A 39 2.73 9.25 -2.49
C TYR A 39 3.16 9.44 -1.05
N PHE A 40 2.69 8.57 -0.15
CA PHE A 40 3.05 8.57 1.25
C PHE A 40 3.59 7.21 1.66
N PHE A 41 4.66 7.21 2.43
CA PHE A 41 5.18 6.04 3.11
C PHE A 41 5.06 6.24 4.61
N TYR A 42 4.58 5.23 5.31
CA TYR A 42 4.63 5.17 6.76
C TYR A 42 5.77 4.24 7.18
N THR A 43 6.75 4.79 7.88
CA THR A 43 8.00 4.11 8.25
C THR A 43 8.38 4.39 9.70
N ASN A 44 9.40 3.69 10.21
CA ASN A 44 10.03 4.03 11.48
C ASN A 44 10.47 5.48 11.50
N LYS A 45 10.60 6.06 12.71
CA LYS A 45 11.22 7.36 12.87
C LYS A 45 12.57 7.41 12.15
N ILE A 46 12.72 8.40 11.28
CA ILE A 46 13.98 8.74 10.62
C ILE A 46 14.42 10.13 11.06
N ASP A 47 15.73 10.28 11.25
CA ASP A 47 16.37 11.52 11.74
C ASP A 47 17.29 12.13 10.65
N TYR A 48 17.04 11.82 9.38
CA TYR A 48 17.77 12.33 8.23
C TYR A 48 16.82 12.90 7.18
N ASP A 49 17.28 13.93 6.48
CA ASP A 49 16.54 14.52 5.37
C ASP A 49 16.59 13.62 4.13
N ILE A 50 15.52 13.67 3.34
CA ILE A 50 15.43 12.97 2.06
C ILE A 50 15.06 14.01 0.99
N GLU A 51 15.95 14.18 0.01
CA GLU A 51 15.72 15.09 -1.11
C GLU A 51 14.43 14.71 -1.86
N ASN A 52 13.62 15.70 -2.23
CA ASN A 52 12.32 15.52 -2.91
C ASN A 52 11.24 14.81 -2.07
N ALA A 53 11.38 14.79 -0.74
CA ALA A 53 10.35 14.34 0.18
C ALA A 53 10.08 15.37 1.28
N ASN A 54 8.83 15.39 1.75
CA ASN A 54 8.42 16.08 2.96
C ASN A 54 8.26 15.06 4.09
N LEU A 55 8.87 15.34 5.24
CA LEU A 55 8.87 14.44 6.40
C LEU A 55 7.93 15.00 7.47
N ILE A 56 6.94 14.20 7.86
CA ILE A 56 5.97 14.54 8.90
C ILE A 56 6.19 13.60 10.07
N SER A 57 6.57 14.14 11.23
CA SER A 57 6.73 13.37 12.46
C SER A 57 5.36 12.91 12.99
N ASN A 58 5.24 11.62 13.30
CA ASN A 58 4.04 11.02 13.86
C ASN A 58 4.39 10.08 15.02
N GLY A 59 4.74 10.67 16.17
CA GLY A 59 5.18 9.93 17.35
C GLY A 59 6.48 9.16 17.09
N ASN A 60 6.41 7.82 17.12
CA ASN A 60 7.55 6.93 16.86
C ASN A 60 7.71 6.55 15.38
N ALA A 61 6.89 7.15 14.50
CA ALA A 61 6.93 6.94 13.07
C ALA A 61 7.18 8.25 12.32
N THR A 62 7.56 8.11 11.06
CA THR A 62 7.65 9.23 10.10
C THR A 62 6.75 8.91 8.91
N ILE A 63 5.94 9.90 8.51
CA ILE A 63 5.24 9.90 7.22
C ILE A 63 6.13 10.63 6.22
N VAL A 64 6.49 9.94 5.15
CA VAL A 64 7.32 10.47 4.07
C VAL A 64 6.43 10.74 2.87
N ALA A 65 6.18 12.00 2.54
CA ALA A 65 5.36 12.40 1.39
C ALA A 65 6.26 12.82 0.22
N CYS A 66 6.01 12.30 -0.98
CA CYS A 66 6.75 12.68 -2.18
C CYS A 66 5.86 12.68 -3.43
N ASP A 67 6.33 13.28 -4.52
CA ASP A 67 5.69 13.10 -5.82
C ASP A 67 5.75 11.63 -6.26
N TYR A 68 4.69 11.15 -6.91
CA TYR A 68 4.62 9.78 -7.43
C TYR A 68 5.83 9.39 -8.29
N LYS A 69 6.40 10.32 -9.06
CA LYS A 69 7.57 10.08 -9.93
C LYS A 69 8.82 9.68 -9.14
N CYS A 70 8.92 10.14 -7.89
CA CYS A 70 10.07 9.88 -7.01
C CYS A 70 9.86 8.65 -6.10
N ASN A 71 8.64 8.10 -6.03
CA ASN A 71 8.25 7.09 -5.03
C ASN A 71 9.23 5.89 -4.94
N ARG A 72 9.71 5.37 -6.07
CA ARG A 72 10.57 4.21 -6.14
C ARG A 72 11.98 4.51 -5.62
N ALA A 73 12.47 5.72 -5.87
CA ALA A 73 13.77 6.16 -5.37
C ALA A 73 13.69 6.39 -3.86
N ILE A 74 12.67 7.12 -3.40
CA ILE A 74 12.42 7.39 -1.98
C ILE A 74 12.24 6.08 -1.20
N LYS A 75 11.40 5.16 -1.67
CA LYS A 75 11.13 3.87 -1.00
C LYS A 75 12.41 3.07 -0.72
N LYS A 76 13.41 3.12 -1.61
CA LYS A 76 14.69 2.43 -1.44
C LYS A 76 15.59 3.04 -0.36
N MET A 77 15.36 4.30 -0.01
CA MET A 77 16.09 5.02 1.04
C MET A 77 15.45 4.86 2.42
N LEU A 78 14.27 4.26 2.50
CA LEU A 78 13.56 4.03 3.75
C LEU A 78 13.96 2.69 4.35
N PRO A 79 14.06 2.59 5.68
CA PRO A 79 14.46 1.35 6.35
C PRO A 79 13.41 0.26 6.14
N GLU A 80 12.23 0.44 6.74
CA GLU A 80 11.09 -0.47 6.64
C GLU A 80 9.82 0.32 6.40
N VAL A 81 9.02 -0.08 5.41
CA VAL A 81 7.73 0.55 5.10
C VAL A 81 6.61 -0.33 5.66
N TYR A 82 5.89 0.22 6.64
CA TYR A 82 4.75 -0.47 7.26
C TYR A 82 3.47 -0.30 6.45
N GLY A 83 3.32 0.84 5.80
CA GLY A 83 2.20 1.12 4.92
C GLY A 83 2.54 2.17 3.86
N GLU A 84 1.73 2.18 2.81
CA GLU A 84 1.86 3.06 1.66
C GLU A 84 0.49 3.63 1.34
N SER A 85 0.43 4.86 0.86
CA SER A 85 -0.80 5.42 0.32
C SER A 85 -0.51 6.40 -0.80
N ILE A 86 -1.53 6.66 -1.61
CA ILE A 86 -1.54 7.76 -2.57
C ILE A 86 -2.71 8.68 -2.28
N ARG A 87 -2.50 9.97 -2.56
CA ARG A 87 -3.55 10.98 -2.66
C ARG A 87 -3.55 11.52 -4.07
N ILE A 88 -4.70 11.46 -4.71
CA ILE A 88 -4.96 12.02 -6.03
C ILE A 88 -5.90 13.21 -5.85
N THR A 89 -5.42 14.41 -6.12
CA THR A 89 -6.23 15.63 -6.04
C THR A 89 -6.72 16.06 -7.42
N ASN A 90 -7.92 16.66 -7.49
CA ASN A 90 -8.55 17.12 -8.73
C ASN A 90 -8.64 16.02 -9.80
N TYR A 91 -9.00 14.81 -9.37
CA TYR A 91 -9.06 13.64 -10.23
C TYR A 91 -10.14 13.77 -11.31
N SER A 92 -9.89 13.19 -12.49
CA SER A 92 -10.88 13.11 -13.57
C SER A 92 -11.94 12.03 -13.30
N SER A 93 -13.12 12.14 -13.95
CA SER A 93 -14.13 11.09 -13.91
C SER A 93 -13.59 9.74 -14.40
N ASP A 94 -12.67 9.74 -15.36
CA ASP A 94 -12.01 8.53 -15.86
C ASP A 94 -11.10 7.91 -14.81
N THR A 95 -10.36 8.73 -14.05
CA THR A 95 -9.54 8.29 -12.91
C THR A 95 -10.40 7.60 -11.84
N LEU A 96 -11.53 8.21 -11.47
CA LEU A 96 -12.46 7.60 -10.52
C LEU A 96 -12.99 6.26 -11.02
N LYS A 97 -13.45 6.22 -12.28
CA LYS A 97 -13.97 4.98 -12.91
C LYS A 97 -12.91 3.89 -12.95
N TYR A 98 -11.67 4.24 -13.29
CA TYR A 98 -10.54 3.30 -13.30
C TYR A 98 -10.31 2.70 -11.90
N ILE A 99 -10.26 3.55 -10.86
CA ILE A 99 -10.02 3.10 -9.48
C ILE A 99 -11.15 2.20 -9.01
N LEU A 100 -12.40 2.59 -9.21
CA LEU A 100 -13.55 1.77 -8.84
C LEU A 100 -13.49 0.41 -9.55
N ASN A 101 -13.33 0.39 -10.87
CA ASN A 101 -13.24 -0.84 -11.65
C ASN A 101 -12.11 -1.76 -11.20
N LYS A 102 -10.95 -1.19 -10.84
CA LYS A 102 -9.79 -1.95 -10.37
C LYS A 102 -10.09 -2.74 -9.09
N TYR A 103 -10.89 -2.17 -8.20
CA TYR A 103 -11.15 -2.77 -6.88
C TYR A 103 -12.57 -3.36 -6.74
N THR A 104 -13.43 -3.27 -7.76
CA THR A 104 -14.83 -3.75 -7.69
C THR A 104 -14.95 -5.19 -7.18
N ASN A 105 -14.08 -6.09 -7.65
CA ASN A 105 -14.16 -7.52 -7.30
C ASN A 105 -13.53 -7.85 -5.94
N SER A 106 -12.92 -6.88 -5.26
CA SER A 106 -12.28 -7.06 -3.96
C SER A 106 -12.98 -6.28 -2.84
N ILE A 107 -14.11 -5.60 -3.11
CA ILE A 107 -14.86 -4.85 -2.10
C ILE A 107 -15.39 -5.80 -1.03
N VAL A 108 -15.03 -5.52 0.22
CA VAL A 108 -15.51 -6.22 1.43
C VAL A 108 -16.67 -5.44 2.04
N GLN A 109 -16.51 -4.14 2.22
CA GLN A 109 -17.54 -3.26 2.78
C GLN A 109 -17.36 -1.81 2.32
N THR A 110 -18.44 -1.03 2.43
CA THR A 110 -18.44 0.41 2.17
C THR A 110 -19.08 1.15 3.34
N GLU A 111 -18.54 2.33 3.65
CA GLU A 111 -19.03 3.19 4.72
C GLU A 111 -19.08 4.64 4.22
N ASN A 112 -20.10 5.39 4.61
CA ASN A 112 -20.16 6.82 4.37
C ASN A 112 -20.00 7.54 5.70
N MET A 113 -18.98 8.39 5.81
CA MET A 113 -18.76 9.23 6.99
C MET A 113 -18.38 10.64 6.55
N ASP A 114 -19.10 11.62 7.07
CA ASP A 114 -18.97 13.04 6.72
C ASP A 114 -19.02 13.28 5.20
N LYS A 115 -17.90 13.72 4.62
CA LYS A 115 -17.73 14.02 3.20
C LYS A 115 -17.08 12.89 2.41
N TYR A 116 -16.74 11.78 3.07
CA TYR A 116 -15.99 10.67 2.47
C TYR A 116 -16.85 9.43 2.30
N ASN A 117 -16.74 8.83 1.13
CA ASN A 117 -17.13 7.44 0.87
C ASN A 117 -15.89 6.57 1.06
N PHE A 118 -15.93 5.71 2.08
CA PHE A 118 -14.90 4.71 2.34
C PHE A 118 -15.27 3.40 1.67
N ILE A 119 -14.31 2.80 0.98
CA ILE A 119 -14.40 1.48 0.37
C ILE A 119 -13.24 0.67 0.93
N TYR A 120 -13.56 -0.46 1.53
CA TYR A 120 -12.59 -1.39 2.09
C TYR A 120 -12.54 -2.63 1.21
N CYS A 121 -11.34 -3.00 0.80
CA CYS A 121 -11.09 -4.10 -0.11
C CYS A 121 -10.07 -5.11 0.46
N TYR A 122 -10.13 -6.33 -0.06
CA TYR A 122 -9.16 -7.39 0.23
C TYR A 122 -8.54 -7.94 -1.05
N ASP A 123 -7.25 -7.75 -1.20
CA ASP A 123 -6.42 -8.31 -2.28
C ASP A 123 -5.56 -9.45 -1.71
N GLU A 124 -5.87 -10.68 -2.09
CA GLU A 124 -5.15 -11.88 -1.63
C GLU A 124 -3.67 -11.91 -2.05
N THR A 125 -3.28 -11.10 -3.04
CA THR A 125 -1.90 -11.02 -3.51
C THR A 125 -1.03 -10.17 -2.59
N LEU A 126 -1.60 -9.39 -1.67
CA LEU A 126 -0.86 -8.53 -0.75
C LEU A 126 -0.69 -9.18 0.63
N PRO A 127 0.52 -9.18 1.21
CA PRO A 127 0.83 -9.98 2.39
C PRO A 127 0.28 -9.44 3.72
N LYS A 128 0.10 -8.11 3.84
CA LYS A 128 -0.36 -7.46 5.09
C LYS A 128 -1.87 -7.20 4.99
N TYR A 129 -2.57 -7.36 6.09
CA TYR A 129 -3.98 -7.01 6.23
C TYR A 129 -4.28 -6.57 7.67
N VAL A 130 -5.39 -5.88 7.83
CA VAL A 130 -6.04 -5.60 9.11
C VAL A 130 -7.36 -6.37 9.17
N THR A 131 -7.86 -6.59 10.37
CA THR A 131 -9.20 -7.18 10.58
C THR A 131 -10.17 -6.09 10.98
N LEU A 132 -11.25 -5.94 10.21
CA LEU A 132 -12.33 -4.99 10.47
C LEU A 132 -13.64 -5.77 10.48
N ASN A 133 -14.39 -5.74 11.58
CA ASN A 133 -15.65 -6.50 11.74
C ASN A 133 -15.53 -8.00 11.40
N ASN A 134 -14.43 -8.63 11.83
CA ASN A 134 -14.06 -10.04 11.52
C ASN A 134 -13.72 -10.34 10.05
N GLU A 135 -13.70 -9.33 9.19
CA GLU A 135 -13.27 -9.47 7.79
C GLU A 135 -11.82 -9.01 7.61
N LYS A 136 -11.11 -9.61 6.66
CA LYS A 136 -9.76 -9.14 6.29
C LYS A 136 -9.89 -8.00 5.31
N VAL A 137 -9.12 -6.93 5.54
CA VAL A 137 -9.03 -5.76 4.67
C VAL A 137 -7.57 -5.39 4.52
N ASN A 138 -7.13 -5.06 3.32
CA ASN A 138 -5.78 -4.55 3.09
C ASN A 138 -5.70 -3.41 2.10
N ILE A 139 -6.81 -2.97 1.51
CA ILE A 139 -6.87 -1.74 0.76
C ILE A 139 -8.00 -0.90 1.32
N GLN A 140 -7.72 0.36 1.61
CA GLN A 140 -8.74 1.35 1.96
C GLN A 140 -8.72 2.46 0.91
N ILE A 141 -9.90 2.81 0.42
CA ILE A 141 -10.11 3.92 -0.51
C ILE A 141 -11.03 4.90 0.18
N ALA A 142 -10.64 6.17 0.25
CA ALA A 142 -11.48 7.27 0.74
C ALA A 142 -11.69 8.27 -0.40
N ILE A 143 -12.95 8.50 -0.77
CA ILE A 143 -13.33 9.33 -1.92
C ILE A 143 -14.19 10.48 -1.45
N ASN A 144 -13.83 11.70 -1.81
CA ASN A 144 -14.69 12.88 -1.73
C ASN A 144 -14.69 13.63 -3.07
N ASN A 145 -15.41 14.75 -3.18
CA ASN A 145 -15.54 15.49 -4.43
C ASN A 145 -14.23 16.07 -5.02
N SER A 146 -13.16 16.16 -4.23
CA SER A 146 -11.91 16.83 -4.59
C SER A 146 -10.69 15.90 -4.61
N GLU A 147 -10.76 14.76 -3.93
CA GLU A 147 -9.62 13.86 -3.77
C GLU A 147 -10.03 12.39 -3.61
N ILE A 148 -9.13 11.51 -4.04
CA ILE A 148 -9.15 10.08 -3.77
C ILE A 148 -7.88 9.74 -2.99
N ASN A 149 -8.03 9.15 -1.81
CA ASN A 149 -6.94 8.55 -1.06
C ASN A 149 -7.05 7.02 -1.18
N ILE A 150 -5.94 6.34 -1.45
CA ILE A 150 -5.86 4.87 -1.49
C ILE A 150 -4.69 4.44 -0.62
N GLY A 151 -4.90 3.54 0.34
CA GLY A 151 -3.87 3.09 1.28
C GLY A 151 -3.78 1.58 1.43
N TYR A 152 -2.58 1.11 1.77
CA TYR A 152 -2.22 -0.27 2.09
C TYR A 152 -1.39 -0.31 3.39
N PRO A 153 -1.75 -1.14 4.39
CA PRO A 153 -3.00 -1.88 4.48
C PRO A 153 -4.23 -0.97 4.71
N LEU A 154 -3.99 0.27 5.15
CA LEU A 154 -4.98 1.33 5.39
C LEU A 154 -4.37 2.69 5.01
N ILE A 155 -5.18 3.75 5.05
CA ILE A 155 -4.70 5.13 4.90
C ILE A 155 -4.17 5.61 6.26
N LEU A 156 -2.85 5.85 6.34
CA LEU A 156 -2.14 6.14 7.60
C LEU A 156 -1.73 7.61 7.77
N ASN A 157 -1.98 8.45 6.77
CA ASN A 157 -1.58 9.85 6.72
C ASN A 157 -2.74 10.85 6.88
N GLY A 158 -3.91 10.36 7.31
CA GLY A 158 -5.13 11.18 7.47
C GLY A 158 -5.83 11.52 6.14
N TYR A 159 -6.99 12.16 6.28
CA TYR A 159 -7.87 12.57 5.18
C TYR A 159 -7.82 14.09 5.04
#